data_AF-A0A0K8W1F9-F1
#
_entry.id   AF-A0A0K8W1F9-F1
#
_cell.length_a   1.000
_cell.length_b   1.000
_cell.length_c   1.000
_cell.angle_alpha   90.00
_cell.angle_beta   90.00
_cell.angle_gamma   90.00
#
_symmetry.space_group_name_H-M   'P 1'
#
loop_
_entity.id
_entity.type
_entity.pdbx_description
1 polymer ?
#
loop_
_entity_poly.entity_id
_entity_poly.type
_entity_poly.pdbx_seq_one_letter_code
_entity_poly.pdbx_strand_id
1 'polypeptide(L)'
;EDDRQHKRSMVSLVIKKLQYAPPTRGQRLPSSLVSKGFTFSNGKISLEVTLDREIYYHGEKVAATVQISNNSKKSVKNIKCFIVQHTEITMVNAQFSKHVAQLETKEGCPITPGANLSKTFYLIPLAANNKDRHGIALDGHLKDEDVNLASSTLVQEGKSTGDACGIVISYSVRIKLNCGTLGGEMQTDVPFKLLQPAPGKSDNKTKTIAIALFKNTYTHFRFRREEALECHEENEVDRTASRCKGLLPG
;
A
#
# COMPACT_ATOMS: atom_id res chain seq x y z
N GLU A 1 -4.65 32.65 -41.23
CA GLU A 1 -6.12 32.63 -41.10
C GLU A 1 -6.46 31.83 -39.86
N ASP A 2 -7.28 32.38 -38.97
CA ASP A 2 -7.56 31.84 -37.63
C ASP A 2 -8.76 30.87 -37.75
N ASP A 3 -8.48 29.58 -37.84
CA ASP A 3 -9.43 28.49 -38.11
C ASP A 3 -10.25 28.15 -36.85
N ARG A 4 -10.93 29.16 -36.29
CA ARG A 4 -11.79 29.01 -35.11
C ARG A 4 -13.13 28.39 -35.49
N GLN A 5 -13.16 27.08 -35.59
CA GLN A 5 -14.42 26.32 -35.68
C GLN A 5 -15.36 26.66 -34.52
N HIS A 6 -16.61 26.98 -34.84
CA HIS A 6 -17.61 27.38 -33.85
C HIS A 6 -18.00 26.22 -32.92
N LYS A 7 -17.97 26.46 -31.60
CA LYS A 7 -18.36 25.49 -30.56
C LYS A 7 -19.75 24.86 -30.76
N ARG A 8 -20.70 25.59 -31.37
CA ARG A 8 -22.05 25.07 -31.68
C ARG A 8 -22.06 23.96 -32.74
N SER A 9 -20.97 23.80 -33.48
CA SER A 9 -20.80 22.81 -34.54
C SER A 9 -19.71 21.79 -34.20
N MET A 10 -19.32 21.70 -32.92
CA MET A 10 -18.28 20.79 -32.42
C MET A 10 -18.87 19.86 -31.36
N VAL A 11 -18.51 18.58 -31.45
CA VAL A 11 -18.78 17.58 -30.42
C VAL A 11 -17.45 17.12 -29.85
N SER A 12 -17.32 17.11 -28.53
CA SER A 12 -16.13 16.59 -27.84
C SER A 12 -16.52 15.33 -27.08
N LEU A 13 -15.80 14.24 -27.36
CA LEU A 13 -15.96 12.96 -26.66
C LEU A 13 -14.66 12.62 -25.95
N VAL A 14 -14.74 12.36 -24.66
CA VAL A 14 -13.61 11.85 -23.87
C VAL A 14 -13.67 10.33 -23.91
N ILE A 15 -12.63 9.71 -24.47
CA ILE A 15 -12.47 8.25 -24.53
C ILE A 15 -11.39 7.81 -23.54
N LYS A 16 -11.59 6.66 -22.89
CA LYS A 16 -10.61 6.06 -21.98
C LYS A 16 -9.83 4.96 -22.69
N LYS A 17 -8.50 5.02 -22.64
CA LYS A 17 -7.62 3.91 -23.03
C LYS A 17 -7.36 3.05 -21.79
N LEU A 18 -7.88 1.83 -21.78
CA LEU A 18 -7.64 0.86 -20.71
C LEU A 18 -6.43 -0.02 -21.02
N GLN A 19 -5.63 -0.30 -19.99
CA GLN A 19 -4.49 -1.21 -20.08
C GLN A 19 -4.85 -2.54 -19.43
N TYR A 20 -4.82 -3.61 -20.22
CA TYR A 20 -5.05 -4.98 -19.76
C TYR A 20 -3.73 -5.69 -19.44
N ALA A 21 -3.83 -6.71 -18.58
CA ALA A 21 -2.69 -7.56 -18.28
C ALA A 21 -2.22 -8.36 -19.50
N PRO A 22 -0.89 -8.39 -19.77
CA PRO A 22 -0.34 -9.26 -20.79
C PRO A 22 -0.56 -10.74 -20.42
N PRO A 23 -0.69 -11.64 -21.40
CA PRO A 23 -0.88 -13.07 -21.14
C PRO A 23 0.38 -13.75 -20.58
N THR A 24 1.56 -13.16 -20.81
CA THR A 24 2.85 -13.68 -20.37
C THR A 24 2.99 -13.56 -18.86
N ARG A 25 3.27 -14.68 -18.20
CA ARG A 25 3.59 -14.73 -16.76
C ARG A 25 5.10 -14.80 -16.60
N GLY A 26 5.67 -13.99 -15.71
CA GLY A 26 7.08 -14.06 -15.35
C GLY A 26 7.45 -15.45 -14.82
N GLN A 27 8.66 -15.91 -15.13
CA GLN A 27 9.15 -17.23 -14.69
C GLN A 27 9.50 -17.27 -13.18
N ARG A 28 9.77 -16.12 -12.57
CA ARG A 28 10.16 -16.00 -11.16
C ARG A 28 9.21 -15.06 -10.41
N LEU A 29 8.89 -15.43 -9.18
CA LEU A 29 8.13 -14.59 -8.26
C LEU A 29 8.91 -13.31 -7.91
N PRO A 30 8.26 -12.13 -7.85
CA PRO A 30 8.90 -10.92 -7.38
C PRO A 30 9.36 -11.10 -5.93
N SER A 31 10.66 -10.85 -5.69
CA SER A 31 11.27 -11.02 -4.37
C SER A 31 12.32 -9.97 -4.11
N SER A 32 12.51 -9.58 -2.85
CA SER A 32 13.62 -8.74 -2.40
C SER A 32 14.19 -9.26 -1.09
N LEU A 33 15.51 -9.28 -0.98
CA LEU A 33 16.26 -9.70 0.20
C LEU A 33 17.19 -8.56 0.63
N VAL A 34 17.02 -8.10 1.86
CA VAL A 34 17.90 -7.10 2.48
C VAL A 34 18.46 -7.62 3.79
N SER A 35 19.66 -7.19 4.15
CA SER A 35 20.25 -7.53 5.43
C SER A 35 20.91 -6.30 6.05
N LYS A 36 20.63 -6.04 7.32
CA LYS A 36 21.17 -4.89 8.05
C LYS A 36 21.93 -5.35 9.29
N GLY A 37 23.20 -4.96 9.38
CA GLY A 37 23.99 -5.04 10.61
C GLY A 37 23.66 -3.88 11.56
N PHE A 38 23.88 -4.08 12.85
CA PHE A 38 23.60 -3.06 13.87
C PHE A 38 24.85 -2.75 14.68
N THR A 39 25.02 -1.50 15.09
CA THR A 39 26.07 -1.12 16.04
C THR A 39 25.94 -1.92 17.33
N PHE A 40 27.09 -2.33 17.88
CA PHE A 40 27.20 -3.17 19.08
C PHE A 40 26.53 -4.57 18.94
N SER A 41 26.37 -5.07 17.71
CA SER A 41 25.87 -6.41 17.41
C SER A 41 26.76 -7.07 16.37
N ASN A 42 27.32 -8.24 16.68
CA ASN A 42 28.19 -9.00 15.76
C ASN A 42 27.41 -9.81 14.70
N GLY A 43 26.15 -9.45 14.46
CA GLY A 43 25.26 -10.14 13.53
C GLY A 43 24.17 -9.22 12.99
N LYS A 44 23.39 -9.75 12.04
CA LYS A 44 22.49 -8.99 11.17
C LYS A 44 21.05 -9.51 11.26
N ILE A 45 20.10 -8.64 10.93
CA ILE A 45 18.73 -9.05 10.61
C ILE A 45 18.61 -9.11 9.10
N SER A 46 18.14 -10.25 8.60
CA SER A 46 17.82 -10.47 7.20
C SER A 46 16.31 -10.45 7.02
N LEU A 47 15.84 -9.68 6.04
CA LEU A 47 14.43 -9.57 5.65
C LEU A 47 14.32 -9.96 4.18
N GLU A 48 13.58 -11.04 3.94
CA GLU A 48 13.17 -11.48 2.61
C GLU A 48 11.66 -11.28 2.46
N VAL A 49 11.27 -10.72 1.32
CA VAL A 49 9.87 -10.50 0.96
C VAL A 49 9.64 -11.06 -0.42
N THR A 50 8.64 -11.94 -0.56
CA THR A 50 8.28 -12.57 -1.83
C THR A 50 6.78 -12.45 -2.06
N LEU A 51 6.39 -12.02 -3.27
CA LEU A 51 4.99 -11.92 -3.70
C LEU A 51 4.55 -13.20 -4.40
N ASP A 52 3.28 -13.57 -4.28
CA ASP A 52 2.73 -14.76 -4.96
C ASP A 52 2.53 -14.56 -6.46
N ARG A 53 2.47 -13.31 -6.93
CA ARG A 53 2.28 -12.94 -8.34
C ARG A 53 3.04 -11.67 -8.69
N GLU A 54 3.35 -11.51 -9.98
CA GLU A 54 3.85 -10.25 -10.52
C GLU A 54 2.72 -9.28 -10.88
N ILE A 55 1.58 -9.81 -11.31
CA ILE A 55 0.42 -9.04 -11.77
C ILE A 55 -0.77 -9.36 -10.87
N TYR A 56 -1.39 -8.30 -10.34
CA TYR A 56 -2.64 -8.34 -9.58
C TYR A 56 -3.70 -7.52 -10.28
N TYR A 57 -4.96 -7.92 -10.11
CA TYR A 57 -6.10 -7.16 -10.60
C TYR A 57 -6.67 -6.25 -9.51
N HIS A 58 -7.33 -5.17 -9.93
CA HIS A 58 -8.07 -4.31 -9.00
C HIS A 58 -9.07 -5.12 -8.16
N GLY A 59 -9.06 -4.89 -6.85
CA GLY A 59 -9.88 -5.63 -5.89
C GLY A 59 -9.31 -6.96 -5.41
N GLU A 60 -8.21 -7.47 -5.99
CA GLU A 60 -7.54 -8.67 -5.51
C GLU A 60 -6.67 -8.43 -4.27
N LYS A 61 -6.49 -9.49 -3.47
CA LYS A 61 -5.54 -9.49 -2.36
C LYS A 61 -4.13 -9.68 -2.90
N VAL A 62 -3.24 -8.77 -2.52
CA VAL A 62 -1.79 -8.91 -2.71
C VAL A 62 -1.23 -9.70 -1.54
N ALA A 63 -0.68 -10.89 -1.80
CA ALA A 63 -0.07 -11.74 -0.78
C ALA A 63 1.44 -11.54 -0.75
N ALA A 64 1.96 -11.07 0.39
CA ALA A 64 3.37 -10.83 0.61
C ALA A 64 3.90 -11.76 1.72
N THR A 65 4.70 -12.74 1.35
CA THR A 65 5.39 -13.65 2.27
C THR A 65 6.64 -12.97 2.79
N VAL A 66 6.67 -12.69 4.09
CA VAL A 66 7.76 -12.04 4.80
C VAL A 66 8.50 -13.07 5.63
N GLN A 67 9.79 -13.21 5.38
CA GLN A 67 10.69 -14.06 6.15
C GLN A 67 11.76 -13.19 6.80
N ILE A 68 11.89 -13.31 8.12
CA ILE A 68 12.82 -12.54 8.92
C ILE A 68 13.71 -13.52 9.65
N SER A 69 15.03 -13.37 9.48
CA SER A 69 16.02 -14.08 10.28
C SER A 69 16.82 -13.11 11.13
N ASN A 70 16.70 -13.23 12.45
CA ASN A 70 17.37 -12.34 13.38
C ASN A 70 18.60 -13.00 14.01
N ASN A 71 19.75 -12.84 13.36
CA ASN A 71 21.03 -13.26 13.91
C ASN A 71 21.76 -12.10 14.62
N SER A 72 21.04 -11.06 15.03
CA SER A 72 21.58 -9.88 15.70
C SER A 72 21.27 -9.88 17.20
N LYS A 73 21.82 -8.91 17.95
CA LYS A 73 21.46 -8.63 19.35
C LYS A 73 20.26 -7.68 19.50
N LYS A 74 19.63 -7.25 18.40
CA LYS A 74 18.47 -6.34 18.41
C LYS A 74 17.16 -7.14 18.37
N SER A 75 16.05 -6.48 18.68
CA SER A 75 14.70 -7.06 18.59
C SER A 75 13.83 -6.26 17.64
N VAL A 76 13.07 -6.96 16.79
CA VAL A 76 12.08 -6.33 15.90
C VAL A 76 10.77 -6.15 16.66
N LYS A 77 10.34 -4.91 16.90
CA LYS A 77 9.19 -4.59 17.77
C LYS A 77 7.84 -4.67 17.07
N ASN A 78 7.79 -4.32 15.78
CA ASN A 78 6.59 -4.39 14.96
C ASN A 78 6.97 -4.47 13.48
N ILE A 79 5.98 -4.86 12.68
CA ILE A 79 6.08 -4.98 11.23
C ILE A 79 4.99 -4.11 10.61
N LYS A 80 5.38 -3.25 9.67
CA LYS A 80 4.45 -2.45 8.88
C LYS A 80 4.56 -2.85 7.41
N CYS A 81 3.43 -3.13 6.80
CA CYS A 81 3.30 -3.44 5.39
C CYS A 81 2.52 -2.31 4.71
N PHE A 82 2.97 -1.89 3.55
CA PHE A 82 2.29 -0.88 2.74
C PHE A 82 2.22 -1.34 1.29
N ILE A 83 1.16 -0.93 0.60
CA ILE A 83 1.19 -0.84 -0.86
C ILE A 83 1.46 0.61 -1.20
N VAL A 84 2.51 0.87 -1.96
CA VAL A 84 2.93 2.21 -2.37
C VAL A 84 2.61 2.38 -3.86
N GLN A 85 1.91 3.45 -4.19
CA GLN A 85 1.77 3.93 -5.57
C GLN A 85 2.84 4.99 -5.80
N HIS A 86 3.70 4.73 -6.78
CA HIS A 86 4.69 5.68 -7.28
C HIS A 86 4.13 6.33 -8.54
N THR A 87 4.09 7.65 -8.55
CA THR A 87 3.62 8.47 -9.66
C THR A 87 4.77 9.36 -10.11
N GLU A 88 5.23 9.15 -11.33
CA GLU A 88 6.24 9.99 -11.98
C GLU A 88 5.56 10.79 -13.10
N ILE A 89 5.75 12.11 -13.10
CA ILE A 89 5.22 13.04 -14.10
C ILE A 89 6.41 13.53 -14.92
N THR A 90 6.64 12.91 -16.08
CA THR A 90 7.85 13.12 -16.87
C THR A 90 7.94 14.53 -17.46
N MET A 91 6.80 15.13 -17.80
CA MET A 91 6.70 16.52 -18.30
C MET A 91 7.33 17.57 -17.36
N VAL A 92 7.27 17.35 -16.05
CA VAL A 92 7.75 18.30 -15.03
C VAL A 92 8.82 17.70 -14.12
N ASN A 93 9.33 16.51 -14.47
CA ASN A 93 10.29 15.74 -13.69
C ASN A 93 9.93 15.64 -12.19
N ALA A 94 8.64 15.44 -11.90
CA ALA A 94 8.12 15.35 -10.54
C ALA A 94 7.79 13.90 -10.20
N GLN A 95 8.15 13.47 -8.99
CA GLN A 95 7.85 12.13 -8.50
C GLN A 95 7.19 12.18 -7.12
N PHE A 96 6.13 11.41 -6.96
CA PHE A 96 5.37 11.30 -5.72
C PHE A 96 5.17 9.84 -5.37
N SER A 97 5.17 9.52 -4.08
CA SER A 97 4.86 8.19 -3.59
C SER A 97 3.81 8.29 -2.48
N LYS A 98 2.74 7.51 -2.59
CA LYS A 98 1.65 7.50 -1.61
C LYS A 98 1.32 6.08 -1.20
N HIS A 99 1.04 5.89 0.08
CA HIS A 99 0.56 4.60 0.58
C HIS A 99 -0.92 4.47 0.22
N VAL A 100 -1.27 3.46 -0.56
CA VAL A 100 -2.66 3.17 -0.98
C VAL A 100 -3.29 2.02 -0.20
N ALA A 101 -2.49 1.25 0.55
CA ALA A 101 -2.95 0.32 1.56
C ALA A 101 -1.89 0.22 2.67
N GLN A 102 -2.31 -0.09 3.89
CA GLN A 102 -1.43 -0.22 5.05
C GLN A 102 -1.94 -1.32 5.99
N LEU A 103 -1.00 -2.05 6.57
CA LEU A 103 -1.22 -2.98 7.67
C LEU A 103 -0.06 -2.84 8.66
N GLU A 104 -0.35 -2.74 9.95
CA GLU A 104 0.65 -2.77 11.02
C GLU A 104 0.29 -3.87 12.01
N THR A 105 1.28 -4.71 12.35
CA THR A 105 1.09 -5.85 13.26
C THR A 105 2.24 -5.97 14.26
N LYS A 106 1.91 -6.51 15.43
CA LYS A 106 2.85 -6.99 16.45
C LYS A 106 2.78 -8.51 16.63
N GLU A 107 2.00 -9.20 15.80
CA GLU A 107 1.94 -10.66 15.82
C GLU A 107 3.33 -11.25 15.53
N GLY A 108 3.77 -12.18 16.38
CA GLY A 108 5.14 -12.73 16.32
C GLY A 108 6.25 -11.74 16.71
N CYS A 109 5.91 -10.56 17.25
CA CYS A 109 6.86 -9.59 17.79
C CYS A 109 6.81 -9.57 19.33
N PRO A 110 7.94 -9.27 20.01
CA PRO A 110 9.23 -8.94 19.42
C PRO A 110 9.95 -10.16 18.86
N ILE A 111 10.55 -10.02 17.68
CA ILE A 111 11.45 -11.06 17.14
C ILE A 111 12.79 -10.90 17.87
N THR A 112 13.03 -11.75 18.86
CA THR A 112 14.22 -11.70 19.72
C THR A 112 15.49 -12.16 18.99
N PRO A 113 16.68 -11.84 19.52
CA PRO A 113 17.94 -12.41 19.04
C PRO A 113 17.87 -13.93 18.87
N GLY A 114 18.32 -14.44 17.71
CA GLY A 114 18.32 -15.86 17.36
C GLY A 114 16.98 -16.39 16.83
N ALA A 115 15.90 -15.62 16.89
CA ALA A 115 14.58 -16.05 16.41
C ALA A 115 14.37 -15.74 14.92
N ASN A 116 13.51 -16.53 14.28
CA ASN A 116 13.06 -16.31 12.91
C ASN A 116 11.53 -16.18 12.86
N LEU A 117 11.01 -15.42 11.92
CA LEU A 117 9.57 -15.30 11.64
C LEU A 117 9.32 -15.55 10.15
N SER A 118 8.29 -16.33 9.83
CA SER A 118 7.77 -16.49 8.47
C SER A 118 6.26 -16.29 8.50
N LYS A 119 5.76 -15.28 7.78
CA LYS A 119 4.33 -14.93 7.76
C LYS A 119 3.94 -14.33 6.42
N THR A 120 2.77 -14.70 5.91
CA THR A 120 2.17 -14.07 4.73
C THR A 120 1.16 -13.01 5.15
N PHE A 121 1.35 -11.79 4.65
CA PHE A 121 0.43 -10.67 4.82
C PHE A 121 -0.41 -10.46 3.57
N TYR A 122 -1.65 -10.01 3.77
CA TYR A 122 -2.58 -9.72 2.67
C TYR A 122 -3.00 -8.26 2.73
N LEU A 123 -2.83 -7.54 1.63
CA LEU A 123 -3.28 -6.15 1.47
C LEU A 123 -4.17 -6.02 0.23
N ILE A 124 -5.11 -5.08 0.24
CA ILE A 124 -6.01 -4.82 -0.88
C ILE A 124 -5.94 -3.32 -1.21
N PRO A 125 -5.33 -2.92 -2.33
CA PRO A 125 -5.26 -1.53 -2.73
C PRO A 125 -6.59 -1.12 -3.39
N LEU A 126 -7.38 -0.30 -2.69
CA LEU A 126 -8.70 0.17 -3.17
C LEU A 126 -8.74 1.70 -3.22
N ALA A 127 -9.24 2.27 -4.31
CA ALA A 127 -9.48 3.71 -4.40
C ALA A 127 -10.47 4.21 -3.35
N ALA A 128 -11.48 3.39 -3.02
CA ALA A 128 -12.48 3.69 -1.99
C ALA A 128 -11.88 4.03 -0.62
N ASN A 129 -10.74 3.41 -0.27
CA ASN A 129 -10.05 3.63 1.02
C ASN A 129 -9.11 4.84 1.00
N ASN A 130 -9.03 5.56 -0.11
CA ASN A 130 -8.08 6.65 -0.31
C ASN A 130 -8.74 7.94 -0.82
N LYS A 131 -10.07 8.08 -0.68
CA LYS A 131 -10.84 9.21 -1.21
C LYS A 131 -10.49 10.56 -0.56
N ASP A 132 -9.98 10.52 0.67
CA ASP A 132 -9.55 11.65 1.49
C ASP A 132 -8.09 12.08 1.20
N ARG A 133 -7.38 11.36 0.33
CA ARG A 133 -5.95 11.57 0.08
C ARG A 133 -5.69 12.21 -1.27
N HIS A 134 -4.87 13.25 -1.26
CA HIS A 134 -4.42 13.93 -2.47
C HIS A 134 -3.12 13.31 -3.03
N GLY A 135 -2.93 13.46 -4.34
CA GLY A 135 -1.74 13.01 -5.05
C GLY A 135 -1.67 11.50 -5.30
N ILE A 136 -2.83 10.83 -5.32
CA ILE A 136 -2.99 9.44 -5.75
C ILE A 136 -3.57 9.45 -7.15
N ALA A 137 -2.94 8.71 -8.07
CA ALA A 137 -3.40 8.56 -9.43
C ALA A 137 -4.59 7.58 -9.50
N LEU A 138 -5.63 7.98 -10.23
CA LEU A 138 -6.89 7.26 -10.45
C LEU A 138 -7.13 7.05 -11.95
N ASP A 139 -7.94 6.05 -12.31
CA ASP A 139 -8.37 5.79 -13.71
C ASP A 139 -9.68 6.52 -14.11
N GLY A 140 -10.15 7.40 -13.24
CA GLY A 140 -11.38 8.17 -13.39
C GLY A 140 -11.43 9.37 -12.45
N HIS A 141 -12.60 10.02 -12.39
CA HIS A 141 -12.80 11.12 -11.46
C HIS A 141 -13.14 10.58 -10.07
N LEU A 142 -12.69 11.28 -9.04
CA LEU A 142 -12.95 10.89 -7.64
C LEU A 142 -14.44 10.80 -7.29
N LYS A 143 -15.29 11.51 -8.03
CA LYS A 143 -16.75 11.52 -7.88
C LYS A 143 -17.43 10.31 -8.53
N ASP A 144 -16.74 9.57 -9.39
CA ASP A 144 -17.30 8.40 -10.07
C ASP A 144 -17.43 7.24 -9.07
N GLU A 145 -18.55 6.50 -9.11
CA GLU A 145 -18.79 5.38 -8.20
C GLU A 145 -17.82 4.21 -8.44
N ASP A 146 -17.42 4.00 -9.70
CA ASP A 146 -16.56 2.89 -10.15
C ASP A 146 -15.09 3.29 -10.34
N VAL A 147 -14.64 4.36 -9.68
CA VAL A 147 -13.24 4.81 -9.79
C VAL A 147 -12.28 3.81 -9.16
N ASN A 148 -11.22 3.44 -9.89
CA ASN A 148 -10.11 2.62 -9.37
C ASN A 148 -8.84 3.45 -9.25
N LEU A 149 -7.84 2.84 -8.60
CA LEU A 149 -6.48 3.36 -8.67
C LEU A 149 -5.99 3.26 -10.13
N ALA A 150 -5.13 4.17 -10.54
CA ALA A 150 -4.55 4.10 -11.89
C ALA A 150 -3.79 2.77 -12.07
N SER A 151 -3.99 2.11 -13.20
CA SER A 151 -3.26 0.87 -13.50
C SER A 151 -1.77 1.16 -13.75
N SER A 152 -0.91 0.18 -13.52
CA SER A 152 0.52 0.28 -13.81
C SER A 152 0.77 0.63 -15.28
N THR A 153 1.65 1.60 -15.52
CA THR A 153 2.10 1.95 -16.86
C THR A 153 3.03 0.85 -17.39
N LEU A 154 2.65 0.22 -18.50
CA LEU A 154 3.48 -0.77 -19.17
C LEU A 154 4.28 -0.09 -20.27
N VAL A 155 5.61 -0.19 -20.20
CA VAL A 155 6.50 0.27 -21.27
C VAL A 155 6.73 -0.89 -22.24
N GLN A 156 6.73 -0.60 -23.54
CA GLN A 156 7.06 -1.59 -24.56
C GLN A 156 8.50 -2.08 -24.40
N GLU A 157 8.74 -3.35 -24.68
CA GLU A 157 10.09 -3.91 -24.70
C GLU A 157 11.01 -3.08 -25.60
N GLY A 158 12.20 -2.74 -25.10
CA GLY A 158 13.19 -1.92 -25.82
C GLY A 158 13.05 -0.41 -25.65
N LYS A 159 12.06 0.09 -24.89
CA LYS A 159 11.95 1.52 -24.53
C LYS A 159 12.19 1.72 -23.04
N SER A 160 12.82 2.84 -22.67
CA SER A 160 12.97 3.20 -21.26
C SER A 160 11.69 3.86 -20.72
N THR A 161 11.47 3.79 -19.41
CA THR A 161 10.39 4.57 -18.76
C THR A 161 10.57 6.07 -18.93
N GLY A 162 11.81 6.55 -19.08
CA GLY A 162 12.13 7.96 -19.32
C GLY A 162 11.68 8.46 -20.70
N ASP A 163 11.52 7.56 -21.67
CA ASP A 163 11.01 7.91 -23.00
C ASP A 163 9.47 8.04 -23.01
N ALA A 164 8.79 7.64 -21.93
CA ALA A 164 7.35 7.75 -21.82
C ALA A 164 6.96 9.18 -21.45
N CYS A 165 6.30 9.88 -22.39
CA CYS A 165 5.72 11.18 -22.10
C CYS A 165 4.41 11.02 -21.29
N GLY A 166 4.29 11.73 -20.16
CA GLY A 166 3.05 11.82 -19.39
C GLY A 166 3.21 11.38 -17.93
N ILE A 167 2.27 10.56 -17.46
CA ILE A 167 2.22 10.06 -16.09
C ILE A 167 2.57 8.57 -16.09
N VAL A 168 3.62 8.20 -15.37
CA VAL A 168 4.08 6.82 -15.21
C VAL A 168 3.70 6.35 -13.81
N ILE A 169 2.90 5.27 -13.75
CA ILE A 169 2.42 4.69 -12.50
C ILE A 169 3.10 3.34 -12.28
N SER A 170 3.69 3.16 -11.10
CA SER A 170 4.20 1.87 -10.64
C SER A 170 3.79 1.60 -9.20
N TYR A 171 3.82 0.32 -8.80
CA TYR A 171 3.45 -0.10 -7.45
C TYR A 171 4.53 -0.95 -6.82
N SER A 172 4.64 -0.85 -5.50
CA SER A 172 5.47 -1.75 -4.70
C SER A 172 4.78 -2.15 -3.41
N VAL A 173 5.09 -3.36 -2.94
CA VAL A 173 4.85 -3.74 -1.55
C VAL A 173 6.07 -3.33 -0.75
N ARG A 174 5.87 -2.47 0.25
CA ARG A 174 6.90 -1.97 1.15
C ARG A 174 6.75 -2.60 2.53
N ILE A 175 7.77 -3.30 2.99
CA ILE A 175 7.83 -3.87 4.33
C ILE A 175 8.83 -3.06 5.15
N LYS A 176 8.39 -2.53 6.30
CA LYS A 176 9.22 -1.86 7.30
C LYS A 176 9.24 -2.66 8.60
N LEU A 177 10.44 -2.93 9.12
CA LEU A 177 10.67 -3.49 10.44
C LEU A 177 11.15 -2.39 11.38
N ASN A 178 10.55 -2.29 12.56
CA ASN A 178 11.05 -1.44 13.63
C ASN A 178 12.05 -2.22 14.50
N CYS A 179 13.33 -1.90 14.39
CA CYS A 179 14.41 -2.61 15.08
C CYS A 179 14.78 -1.97 16.44
N GLY A 180 13.87 -1.17 17.02
CA GLY A 180 14.05 -0.50 18.31
C GLY A 180 14.80 0.83 18.23
N THR A 181 14.97 1.49 19.37
CA THR A 181 15.46 2.88 19.49
C THR A 181 16.86 3.08 18.91
N LEU A 182 17.76 2.13 19.11
CA LEU A 182 19.13 2.16 18.58
C LEU A 182 19.28 1.41 17.25
N GLY A 183 18.25 0.69 16.79
CA GLY A 183 18.29 -0.08 15.53
C GLY A 183 17.73 0.68 14.33
N GLY A 184 16.91 1.71 14.58
CA GLY A 184 16.16 2.41 13.55
C GLY A 184 15.20 1.49 12.82
N GLU A 185 14.89 1.84 11.57
CA GLU A 185 14.08 1.00 10.68
C GLU A 185 14.94 0.19 9.70
N MET A 186 14.41 -0.95 9.28
CA MET A 186 14.87 -1.68 8.10
C MET A 186 13.69 -1.78 7.14
N GLN A 187 13.92 -1.52 5.86
CA GLN A 187 12.86 -1.49 4.85
C GLN A 187 13.31 -2.22 3.58
N THR A 188 12.35 -2.84 2.90
CA THR A 188 12.52 -3.26 1.51
C THR A 188 11.23 -3.08 0.71
N ASP A 189 11.37 -2.88 -0.59
CA ASP A 189 10.28 -2.72 -1.54
C ASP A 189 10.34 -3.86 -2.58
N VAL A 190 9.18 -4.44 -2.90
CA VAL A 190 9.04 -5.45 -3.97
C VAL A 190 8.06 -4.91 -5.01
N PRO A 191 8.49 -4.68 -6.26
CA PRO A 191 7.63 -4.13 -7.30
C PRO A 191 6.60 -5.15 -7.79
N PHE A 192 5.43 -4.67 -8.16
CA PHE A 192 4.39 -5.46 -8.84
C PHE A 192 3.56 -4.58 -9.78
N LYS A 193 2.74 -5.22 -10.62
CA LYS A 193 1.84 -4.56 -11.57
C LYS A 193 0.40 -4.69 -11.11
N LEU A 194 -0.33 -3.57 -11.04
CA LEU A 194 -1.77 -3.53 -10.77
C LEU A 194 -2.49 -3.17 -12.06
N LEU A 195 -3.33 -4.07 -12.60
CA LEU A 195 -3.91 -3.93 -13.94
C LEU A 195 -5.41 -4.26 -13.94
N GLN A 196 -6.09 -3.94 -15.04
CA GLN A 196 -7.43 -4.44 -15.30
C GLN A 196 -7.39 -5.88 -15.87
N PRO A 197 -8.36 -6.74 -15.51
CA PRO A 197 -8.46 -8.08 -16.09
C PRO A 197 -8.79 -7.99 -17.58
N ALA A 198 -8.20 -8.88 -18.38
CA ALA A 198 -8.48 -8.95 -19.81
C ALA A 198 -9.98 -9.19 -20.08
N PRO A 199 -10.57 -8.55 -21.10
CA PRO A 199 -11.97 -8.73 -21.44
C PRO A 199 -12.25 -10.20 -21.77
N GLY A 200 -13.34 -10.77 -21.24
CA GLY A 200 -13.70 -12.18 -21.41
C GLY A 200 -13.11 -13.16 -20.39
N LYS A 201 -12.22 -12.72 -19.48
CA LYS A 201 -11.70 -13.52 -18.34
C LYS A 201 -12.24 -13.04 -16.98
N SER A 202 -13.43 -12.44 -16.95
CA SER A 202 -14.07 -12.04 -15.70
C SER A 202 -14.57 -13.28 -14.95
N ASP A 203 -13.75 -13.84 -14.07
CA ASP A 203 -14.27 -14.74 -13.04
C ASP A 203 -15.24 -13.92 -12.17
N ASN A 204 -16.54 -14.22 -12.27
CA ASN A 204 -17.61 -13.58 -11.49
C ASN A 204 -17.39 -13.61 -9.96
N LYS A 205 -16.38 -14.34 -9.49
CA LYS A 205 -15.93 -14.40 -8.09
C LYS A 205 -15.26 -13.10 -7.62
N THR A 206 -14.57 -12.35 -8.48
CA THR A 206 -13.79 -11.16 -8.06
C THR A 206 -14.68 -10.01 -7.59
N LYS A 207 -15.84 -9.80 -8.23
CA LYS A 207 -16.83 -8.78 -7.81
C LYS A 207 -17.48 -9.15 -6.46
N THR A 208 -17.81 -10.42 -6.25
CA THR A 208 -18.42 -10.90 -5.00
C THR A 208 -17.46 -10.86 -3.82
N ILE A 209 -16.17 -11.18 -4.03
CA ILE A 209 -15.14 -11.11 -2.98
C ILE A 209 -14.85 -9.65 -2.57
N ALA A 210 -14.79 -8.71 -3.53
CA ALA A 210 -14.61 -7.29 -3.22
C ALA A 210 -15.78 -6.73 -2.38
N ILE A 211 -17.03 -7.10 -2.71
CA ILE A 211 -18.23 -6.69 -1.96
C ILE A 211 -18.30 -7.37 -0.58
N ALA A 212 -17.95 -8.66 -0.48
CA ALA A 212 -17.94 -9.39 0.79
C ALA A 212 -16.83 -8.90 1.73
N LEU A 213 -15.65 -8.56 1.20
CA LEU A 213 -14.56 -7.97 1.97
C LEU A 213 -14.89 -6.54 2.38
N PHE A 214 -15.53 -5.73 1.52
CA PHE A 214 -16.04 -4.40 1.88
C PHE A 214 -16.95 -4.45 3.11
N LYS A 215 -17.82 -5.47 3.21
CA LYS A 215 -18.66 -5.69 4.41
C LYS A 215 -17.86 -6.14 5.64
N ASN A 216 -16.85 -6.99 5.47
CA ASN A 216 -16.10 -7.58 6.59
C ASN A 216 -14.98 -6.68 7.15
N THR A 217 -14.31 -5.87 6.31
CA THR A 217 -13.40 -4.82 6.81
C THR A 217 -14.18 -3.71 7.50
N TYR A 218 -15.39 -3.37 7.05
CA TYR A 218 -16.22 -2.38 7.75
C TYR A 218 -16.58 -2.83 9.18
N THR A 219 -16.90 -4.11 9.39
CA THR A 219 -17.12 -4.67 10.74
C THR A 219 -15.83 -4.69 11.58
N HIS A 220 -14.68 -5.05 11.01
CA HIS A 220 -13.41 -5.09 11.76
C HIS A 220 -12.83 -3.69 12.07
N PHE A 221 -13.10 -2.68 11.23
CA PHE A 221 -12.76 -1.28 11.50
C PHE A 221 -13.76 -0.60 12.46
N ARG A 222 -15.05 -0.99 12.43
CA ARG A 222 -16.05 -0.50 13.40
C ARG A 222 -15.75 -1.01 14.81
N PHE A 223 -15.38 -2.28 14.96
CA PHE A 223 -14.99 -2.86 16.25
C PHE A 223 -13.81 -2.11 16.88
N ARG A 224 -12.79 -1.78 16.07
CA ARG A 224 -11.61 -1.03 16.54
C ARG A 224 -11.90 0.44 16.87
N ARG A 225 -12.95 1.02 16.29
CA ARG A 225 -13.38 2.40 16.60
C ARG A 225 -14.20 2.45 17.89
N GLU A 226 -15.03 1.43 18.15
CA GLU A 226 -15.75 1.27 19.43
C GLU A 226 -14.77 1.01 20.59
N GLU A 227 -13.79 0.10 20.43
CA GLU A 227 -12.73 -0.10 21.45
C GLU A 227 -11.89 1.17 21.70
N ALA A 228 -11.64 1.98 20.67
CA ALA A 228 -10.87 3.23 20.80
C ALA A 228 -11.67 4.38 21.44
N LEU A 229 -13.01 4.33 21.37
CA LEU A 229 -13.92 5.28 22.00
C LEU A 229 -14.14 4.92 23.48
N GLU A 230 -14.31 3.64 23.81
CA GLU A 230 -14.37 3.17 25.20
C GLU A 230 -13.07 3.47 25.96
N CYS A 231 -11.90 3.28 25.31
CA CYS A 231 -10.62 3.68 25.90
C CYS A 231 -10.48 5.21 26.12
N HIS A 232 -11.25 6.03 25.40
CA HIS A 232 -11.18 7.49 25.51
C HIS A 232 -12.09 8.02 26.62
N GLU A 233 -13.26 7.41 26.83
CA GLU A 233 -14.15 7.75 27.95
C GLU A 233 -13.55 7.37 29.31
N GLU A 234 -12.90 6.19 29.44
CA GLU A 234 -12.24 5.81 30.70
C GLU A 234 -11.09 6.75 31.07
N ASN A 235 -10.37 7.30 30.08
CA ASN A 235 -9.25 8.22 30.33
C ASN A 235 -9.69 9.67 30.63
N GLU A 236 -10.93 10.05 30.30
CA GLU A 236 -11.44 11.41 30.55
C GLU A 236 -12.07 11.53 31.96
N VAL A 237 -12.63 10.44 32.48
CA VAL A 237 -13.09 10.34 33.89
C VAL A 237 -11.90 10.40 34.86
N ASP A 238 -10.76 9.80 34.53
CA ASP A 238 -9.59 9.77 35.42
C ASP A 238 -8.82 11.12 35.43
N ARG A 239 -8.87 11.88 34.33
CA ARG A 239 -8.26 13.23 34.25
C ARG A 239 -9.08 14.32 34.93
N THR A 240 -10.39 14.15 35.05
CA THR A 240 -11.24 15.09 35.79
C THR A 240 -11.15 14.89 37.32
N ALA A 241 -10.86 13.68 37.79
CA ALA A 241 -10.64 13.40 39.22
C ALA A 241 -9.32 14.00 39.77
N SER A 242 -8.30 14.16 38.92
CA SER A 242 -6.97 14.64 39.35
C SER A 242 -6.82 16.16 39.38
N ARG A 243 -7.78 16.93 38.83
CA ARG A 243 -7.71 18.41 38.76
C ARG A 243 -8.42 19.15 39.91
N CYS A 244 -9.08 18.44 40.83
CA CYS A 244 -9.79 19.04 41.96
C CYS A 244 -9.07 18.97 43.33
N LYS A 245 -7.78 18.57 43.39
CA LYS A 245 -7.02 18.47 44.66
C LYS A 245 -5.99 19.58 44.92
N GLY A 246 -6.04 20.69 44.20
CA GLY A 246 -5.01 21.73 44.26
C GLY A 246 -5.52 23.16 44.47
N LEU A 247 -6.48 23.40 45.36
CA LEU A 247 -6.84 24.75 45.79
C LEU A 247 -7.61 24.73 47.12
N LEU A 248 -6.88 24.81 48.24
CA LEU A 248 -7.36 25.36 49.51
C LEU A 248 -6.18 26.05 50.21
N PRO A 249 -6.24 27.37 50.47
CA PRO A 249 -5.45 28.01 51.51
C PRO A 249 -6.34 28.32 52.72
N GLY A 250 -5.82 28.10 53.93
CA GLY A 250 -6.48 28.44 55.20
C GLY A 250 -6.42 27.31 56.21
#